data_AF-A0A5A5R4G0-F1
#
_entry.id   AF-A0A5A5R4G0-F1
#
_cell.length_a   1.000
_cell.length_b   1.000
_cell.length_c   1.000
_cell.angle_alpha   90.00
_cell.angle_beta   90.00
_cell.angle_gamma   90.00
#
_symmetry.space_group_name_H-M   'P 1'
#
loop_
_entity.id
_entity.type
_entity.pdbx_description
1 polymer ?
#
loop_
_entity_poly.entity_id
_entity_poly.type
_entity_poly.pdbx_seq_one_letter_code
_entity_poly.pdbx_strand_id
1 'polypeptide(L)'
;MGQFLNPQARSIEEYQGFLLEVLQAKAEINDGRAIITDNDYYYKNMQYKVSLKKTEEGYAVWCPGLPGCASQGTTKEEALNNIQDAIVSYLEVAEELNQGVESCYVEVELNHA
;
A
#
# COMPACT_ATOMS: atom_id res chain seq x y z
N MET A 1 -13.05 13.29 -17.53
CA MET A 1 -12.93 14.34 -16.51
C MET A 1 -13.62 15.59 -17.05
N GLY A 2 -14.47 16.30 -16.30
CA GLY A 2 -14.04 17.02 -15.12
C GLY A 2 -13.19 18.21 -15.58
N GLN A 3 -13.69 19.44 -15.43
CA GLN A 3 -12.96 20.63 -15.85
C GLN A 3 -11.62 20.73 -15.11
N PHE A 4 -10.56 21.07 -15.85
CA PHE A 4 -9.19 21.21 -15.36
C PHE A 4 -9.13 22.23 -14.20
N LEU A 5 -8.42 21.88 -13.12
CA LEU A 5 -8.27 22.74 -11.94
C LEU A 5 -7.41 24.00 -12.20
N ASN A 6 -6.80 24.12 -13.39
CA ASN A 6 -6.09 25.32 -13.84
C ASN A 6 -6.40 25.61 -15.32
N PRO A 7 -7.24 26.62 -15.64
CA PRO A 7 -7.65 26.93 -17.01
C PRO A 7 -6.57 27.62 -17.87
N GLN A 8 -5.37 27.88 -17.34
CA GLN A 8 -4.27 28.54 -18.06
C GLN A 8 -3.13 27.60 -18.53
N ALA A 9 -3.20 26.30 -18.21
CA ALA A 9 -2.18 25.34 -18.64
C ALA A 9 -2.25 25.09 -20.15
N ARG A 10 -1.09 25.15 -20.83
CA ARG A 10 -1.00 25.13 -22.31
C ARG A 10 -0.45 23.82 -22.88
N SER A 11 0.08 22.94 -22.03
CA SER A 11 0.47 21.57 -22.40
C SER A 11 0.15 20.58 -21.27
N ILE A 12 0.24 19.29 -21.59
CA ILE A 12 -0.04 18.20 -20.64
C ILE A 12 1.02 18.19 -19.52
N GLU A 13 2.29 18.46 -19.82
CA GLU A 13 3.36 18.50 -18.81
C GLU A 13 3.19 19.68 -17.83
N GLU A 14 2.76 20.86 -18.31
CA GLU A 14 2.46 22.01 -17.44
C GLU A 14 1.31 21.71 -16.47
N TYR A 15 0.27 21.04 -16.96
CA TYR A 15 -0.85 20.62 -16.12
C TYR A 15 -0.44 19.56 -15.09
N GLN A 16 0.42 18.62 -15.49
CA GLN A 16 0.96 17.60 -14.59
C GLN A 16 1.87 18.19 -13.51
N GLY A 17 2.71 19.17 -13.85
CA GLY A 17 3.55 19.89 -12.87
C GLY A 17 2.73 20.66 -11.84
N PHE A 18 1.71 21.40 -12.28
CA PHE A 18 0.78 22.12 -11.39
C PHE A 18 0.00 21.18 -10.47
N LEU A 19 -0.45 20.04 -10.98
CA LEU A 19 -1.11 19.01 -10.17
C LEU A 19 -0.16 18.44 -9.10
N LEU A 20 1.11 18.23 -9.42
CA LEU A 20 2.10 17.70 -8.48
C LEU A 20 2.38 18.68 -7.33
N GLU A 21 2.49 19.98 -7.61
CA GLU A 21 2.62 21.03 -6.59
C GLU A 21 1.37 21.13 -5.68
N VAL A 22 0.17 21.09 -6.26
CA VAL A 22 -1.09 21.10 -5.48
C VAL A 22 -1.24 19.85 -4.61
N LEU A 23 -0.79 18.70 -5.09
CA LEU A 23 -0.80 17.44 -4.35
C LEU A 23 0.25 17.42 -3.22
N GLN A 24 1.41 18.01 -3.45
CA GLN A 24 2.45 18.20 -2.41
C GLN A 24 1.97 19.19 -1.33
N ALA A 25 1.34 20.30 -1.72
CA ALA A 25 0.78 21.27 -0.77
C ALA A 25 -0.40 20.70 0.05
N LYS A 26 -1.21 19.80 -0.51
CA LYS A 26 -2.30 19.11 0.22
C LYS A 26 -1.82 17.97 1.12
N ALA A 27 -0.65 17.39 0.83
CA ALA A 27 -0.02 16.39 1.69
C ALA A 27 0.48 16.99 3.03
N GLU A 28 0.70 18.31 3.10
CA GLU A 28 1.03 19.01 4.34
C GLU A 28 -0.20 19.28 5.25
N ILE A 29 -1.43 19.16 4.73
CA ILE A 29 -2.70 19.38 5.47
C ILE A 29 -3.24 18.07 6.09
N ASN A 30 -2.46 16.99 6.04
CA ASN A 30 -2.90 15.62 6.32
C ASN A 30 -3.05 15.34 7.83
N ASP A 31 -4.06 15.96 8.45
CA ASP A 31 -4.71 15.44 9.65
C ASP A 31 -5.74 14.39 9.21
N GLY A 32 -5.27 13.15 9.06
CA GLY A 32 -6.12 11.96 9.00
C GLY A 32 -6.92 11.69 7.70
N ARG A 33 -6.37 10.79 6.86
CA ARG A 33 -7.01 9.95 5.82
C ARG A 33 -7.37 10.63 4.49
N ALA A 34 -6.85 10.07 3.38
CA ALA A 34 -7.34 10.29 2.02
C ALA A 34 -7.36 8.96 1.22
N ILE A 35 -8.41 8.77 0.41
CA ILE A 35 -8.66 7.67 -0.53
C ILE A 35 -8.99 8.30 -1.89
N ILE A 36 -8.30 7.98 -3.01
CA ILE A 36 -8.74 8.32 -4.40
C ILE A 36 -8.22 7.30 -5.45
N THR A 37 -9.13 6.76 -6.28
CA THR A 37 -8.97 5.83 -7.46
C THR A 37 -8.45 6.59 -8.69
N ASP A 38 -7.84 6.06 -9.76
CA ASP A 38 -7.71 4.73 -10.36
C ASP A 38 -6.21 4.36 -10.52
N ASN A 39 -5.83 3.21 -9.95
CA ASN A 39 -4.57 2.45 -10.00
C ASN A 39 -3.21 3.04 -9.57
N ASP A 40 -2.96 4.35 -9.48
CA ASP A 40 -1.63 4.84 -9.02
C ASP A 40 -1.62 5.56 -7.64
N TYR A 41 -2.78 5.82 -7.04
CA TYR A 41 -2.89 6.47 -5.72
C TYR A 41 -3.58 5.62 -4.62
N TYR A 42 -4.04 4.40 -4.93
CA TYR A 42 -4.80 3.55 -3.99
C TYR A 42 -3.94 2.64 -3.11
N TYR A 43 -2.67 2.43 -3.43
CA TYR A 43 -1.76 1.67 -2.57
C TYR A 43 -1.26 2.45 -1.34
N LYS A 44 -1.67 3.71 -1.19
CA LYS A 44 -1.17 4.56 -0.10
C LYS A 44 -1.63 4.13 1.30
N ASN A 45 -2.62 3.24 1.43
CA ASN A 45 -3.24 2.92 2.73
C ASN A 45 -3.72 1.46 2.89
N MET A 46 -3.04 0.48 2.30
CA MET A 46 -3.30 -0.92 2.67
C MET A 46 -2.56 -1.26 3.97
N GLN A 47 -3.32 -1.53 5.04
CA GLN A 47 -2.76 -1.93 6.32
C GLN A 47 -2.81 -3.44 6.47
N TYR A 48 -1.64 -4.05 6.58
CA TYR A 48 -1.50 -5.47 6.89
C TYR A 48 -1.13 -5.63 8.37
N LYS A 49 -1.88 -6.48 9.08
CA LYS A 49 -1.49 -6.87 10.43
C LYS A 49 -0.21 -7.69 10.33
N VAL A 50 0.83 -7.24 11.02
CA VAL A 50 2.08 -7.99 11.19
C VAL A 50 2.28 -8.38 12.65
N SER A 51 2.85 -9.55 12.86
CA SER A 51 3.29 -10.03 14.16
C SER A 51 4.79 -9.87 14.25
N LEU A 52 5.28 -9.39 15.41
CA LEU A 52 6.67 -9.02 15.59
C LEU A 52 7.19 -9.65 16.87
N LYS A 53 8.38 -10.25 16.80
CA LYS A 53 9.03 -10.94 17.90
C LYS A 53 10.47 -10.46 18.04
N LYS A 54 10.82 -9.96 19.22
CA LYS A 54 12.23 -9.67 19.57
C LYS A 54 13.00 -10.99 19.66
N THR A 55 14.18 -11.04 19.05
CA THR A 55 15.12 -12.17 19.10
C THR A 55 16.47 -11.70 19.65
N GLU A 56 17.39 -12.64 19.88
CA GLU A 56 18.77 -12.33 20.28
C GLU A 56 19.51 -11.54 19.20
N GLU A 57 19.22 -11.82 17.92
CA GLU A 57 19.88 -11.20 16.76
C GLU A 57 19.18 -9.92 16.25
N GLY A 58 17.98 -9.60 16.74
CA GLY A 58 17.21 -8.49 16.18
C GLY A 58 15.71 -8.63 16.43
N TYR A 59 14.94 -8.54 15.36
CA TYR A 59 13.49 -8.68 15.32
C TYR A 59 13.09 -9.54 14.12
N ALA A 60 12.27 -10.55 14.38
CA ALA A 60 11.57 -11.32 13.35
C ALA A 60 10.14 -10.77 13.19
N VAL A 61 9.65 -10.73 11.96
CA VAL A 61 8.33 -10.19 11.63
C VAL A 61 7.67 -11.01 10.53
N TRP A 62 6.36 -11.19 10.60
CA TRP A 62 5.59 -11.93 9.60
C TRP A 62 4.15 -11.41 9.50
N CYS A 63 3.53 -11.58 8.34
CA CYS A 63 2.13 -11.23 8.12
C CYS A 63 1.23 -12.49 8.23
N PRO A 64 0.39 -12.64 9.26
CA PRO A 64 -0.50 -13.80 9.40
C PRO A 64 -1.53 -13.93 8.26
N GLY A 65 -1.86 -12.82 7.59
CA GLY A 65 -2.79 -12.81 6.46
C GLY A 65 -2.16 -13.24 5.13
N LEU A 66 -0.83 -13.33 5.04
CA LEU A 66 -0.09 -13.69 3.83
C LEU A 66 0.87 -14.85 4.14
N PRO A 67 0.43 -16.10 3.96
CA PRO A 67 1.23 -17.28 4.29
C PRO A 67 2.62 -17.24 3.63
N GLY A 68 3.66 -17.42 4.44
CA GLY A 68 5.05 -17.39 3.97
C GLY A 68 5.68 -15.99 3.88
N CYS A 69 4.92 -14.91 4.06
CA CYS A 69 5.46 -13.55 4.07
C CYS A 69 6.09 -13.23 5.45
N ALA A 70 7.41 -13.32 5.52
CA ALA A 70 8.21 -13.04 6.71
C ALA A 70 9.51 -12.30 6.36
N SER A 71 10.03 -11.56 7.33
CA SER A 71 11.27 -10.82 7.21
C SER A 71 11.93 -10.63 8.58
N GLN A 72 13.10 -10.00 8.61
CA GLN A 72 13.84 -9.71 9.83
C GLN A 72 14.63 -8.40 9.73
N GLY A 73 15.05 -7.86 10.87
CA GLY A 73 15.95 -6.71 10.94
C GLY A 73 16.63 -6.61 12.31
N THR A 74 17.76 -5.94 12.38
CA THR A 74 18.49 -5.71 13.64
C THR A 74 17.67 -4.82 14.57
N THR A 75 16.96 -3.84 14.01
CA THR A 75 16.06 -2.95 14.73
C THR A 75 14.58 -3.24 14.40
N LYS A 76 13.68 -2.74 15.26
CA LYS A 76 12.23 -2.89 15.04
C LYS A 76 11.81 -2.16 13.77
N GLU A 77 12.34 -0.97 13.53
CA GLU A 77 12.04 -0.15 12.36
C GLU A 77 12.53 -0.81 11.07
N GLU A 78 13.76 -1.33 11.07
CA GLU A 78 14.30 -2.08 9.94
C GLU A 78 13.47 -3.32 9.61
N ALA A 79 13.09 -4.12 10.62
CA ALA A 79 12.21 -5.27 10.38
C ALA A 79 10.86 -4.84 9.79
N LEU A 80 10.29 -3.74 10.27
CA LEU A 80 9.03 -3.18 9.76
C LEU A 80 9.17 -2.64 8.32
N ASN A 81 10.29 -2.05 7.95
CA ASN A 81 10.55 -1.63 6.57
C ASN A 81 10.73 -2.85 5.66
N ASN A 82 11.53 -3.84 6.09
CA ASN A 82 11.79 -5.03 5.29
C ASN A 82 10.53 -5.88 5.05
N ILE A 83 9.59 -5.93 6.01
CA ILE A 83 8.31 -6.64 5.78
C ILE A 83 7.38 -5.86 4.86
N GLN A 84 7.46 -4.53 4.79
CA GLN A 84 6.68 -3.76 3.83
C GLN A 84 7.07 -4.14 2.40
N ASP A 85 8.36 -4.20 2.11
CA ASP A 85 8.87 -4.63 0.80
C ASP A 85 8.45 -6.07 0.47
N ALA A 86 8.57 -6.99 1.45
CA ALA A 86 8.16 -8.38 1.27
C ALA A 86 6.65 -8.53 0.99
N ILE A 87 5.81 -7.69 1.61
CA ILE A 87 4.36 -7.67 1.35
C ILE A 87 4.09 -7.16 -0.06
N VAL A 88 4.75 -6.08 -0.50
CA VAL A 88 4.60 -5.55 -1.86
C VAL A 88 4.96 -6.62 -2.89
N SER A 89 6.13 -7.24 -2.78
CA SER A 89 6.54 -8.30 -3.71
C SER A 89 5.61 -9.51 -3.68
N TYR A 90 5.06 -9.87 -2.52
CA TYR A 90 4.08 -10.95 -2.42
C TYR A 90 2.82 -10.64 -3.24
N LEU A 91 2.29 -9.42 -3.12
CA LEU A 91 1.07 -9.00 -3.81
C LEU A 91 1.27 -8.89 -5.32
N GLU A 92 2.43 -8.39 -5.77
CA GLU A 92 2.79 -8.34 -7.19
C GLU A 92 2.79 -9.75 -7.81
N VAL A 93 3.46 -10.71 -7.16
CA VAL A 93 3.47 -12.11 -7.62
C VAL A 93 2.08 -12.73 -7.55
N ALA A 94 1.29 -12.44 -6.51
CA ALA A 94 -0.06 -12.95 -6.40
C ALA A 94 -0.96 -12.44 -7.53
N GLU A 95 -0.87 -11.16 -7.92
CA GLU A 95 -1.59 -10.59 -9.05
C GLU A 95 -1.16 -11.24 -10.37
N GLU A 96 0.15 -11.36 -10.62
CA GLU A 96 0.70 -12.01 -11.81
C GLU A 96 0.19 -13.44 -11.98
N LEU A 97 0.17 -14.22 -10.90
CA LEU A 97 -0.30 -15.61 -10.93
C LEU A 97 -1.81 -15.76 -11.15
N ASN A 98 -2.60 -14.73 -10.82
CA ASN A 98 -4.04 -14.72 -11.01
C ASN A 98 -4.49 -13.98 -12.28
N GLN A 99 -3.57 -13.57 -13.14
CA GLN A 99 -3.91 -12.92 -14.41
C GLN A 99 -4.77 -13.84 -15.29
N GLY A 100 -5.93 -13.32 -15.70
CA GLY A 100 -6.89 -14.07 -16.52
C GLY A 100 -7.68 -15.14 -15.75
N VAL A 101 -7.56 -15.16 -14.41
CA VAL A 101 -8.36 -16.02 -13.53
C VAL A 101 -9.51 -15.19 -12.96
N GLU A 102 -10.73 -15.70 -13.07
CA GLU A 102 -11.89 -15.09 -12.42
C GLU A 102 -11.77 -15.22 -10.90
N SER A 103 -11.83 -14.10 -10.18
CA SER A 103 -11.74 -14.03 -8.73
C SER A 103 -13.07 -13.57 -8.13
N CYS A 104 -13.53 -14.26 -7.08
CA CYS A 104 -14.81 -13.98 -6.41
C CYS A 104 -14.61 -13.88 -4.90
N TYR A 105 -15.43 -13.06 -4.23
CA TYR A 105 -15.49 -13.02 -2.77
C TYR A 105 -16.52 -14.01 -2.24
N VAL A 106 -16.18 -14.67 -1.13
CA VAL A 106 -17.08 -15.56 -0.40
C VAL A 106 -17.18 -15.10 1.04
N GLU A 107 -18.42 -14.97 1.54
CA GLU A 107 -18.67 -14.66 2.95
C GLU A 107 -18.51 -15.92 3.79
N VAL A 108 -17.87 -15.80 4.95
CA VAL A 108 -17.61 -16.92 5.87
C VAL A 108 -18.04 -16.52 7.27
N GLU A 109 -18.85 -17.36 7.92
CA GLU A 109 -19.24 -17.19 9.32
C GLU A 109 -18.29 -17.95 10.24
N LEU A 110 -17.68 -17.24 11.20
CA LEU A 110 -16.85 -17.85 12.24
C LEU A 110 -17.73 -18.24 13.42
N ASN A 111 -18.09 -19.52 13.48
CA ASN A 111 -18.72 -20.10 14.66
C ASN A 111 -17.63 -20.40 15.69
N HIS A 112 -17.50 -19.52 16.69
CA HIS A 112 -16.68 -19.81 17.86
C HIS A 112 -17.38 -20.90 18.69
N ALA A 113 -16.80 -22.09 18.72
CA ALA A 113 -17.17 -23.17 19.64
C ALA A 113 -16.55 -22.94 21.03
#